data_AF-A0A960YNG4-F1
#
_entry.id   AF-A0A960YNG4-F1
#
_cell.length_a   1.000
_cell.length_b   1.000
_cell.length_c   1.000
_cell.angle_alpha   90.00
_cell.angle_beta   90.00
_cell.angle_gamma   90.00
#
_symmetry.space_group_name_H-M   'P 1'
#
loop_
_entity.id
_entity.type
_entity.pdbx_description
1 polymer ?
#
loop_
_entity_poly.entity_id
_entity_poly.type
_entity_poly.pdbx_seq_one_letter_code
_entity_poly.pdbx_strand_id
1 'polypeptide(L)'
;YRIQQRELDLVAAEKGGEYSGKIDPVDEAGQGLPKPGDREKISAILEQINDLILARLPGEINNADGRNFIQHTADRLANDPDVRENAEANTLDQFKVGRFMDRLFPAIQDNMASNEKIARVLIDDEEVQKQVANLLSEMVYYMIRK
;
A
#
# COMPACT_ATOMS: atom_id res chain seq x y z
N TYR A 1 -51.75 -19.37 -9.70
CA TYR A 1 -50.82 -18.68 -8.80
C TYR A 1 -49.77 -18.00 -9.68
N ARG A 2 -49.87 -16.74 -10.14
CA ARG A 2 -49.98 -15.44 -9.44
C ARG A 2 -49.02 -15.37 -8.25
N ILE A 3 -47.83 -14.76 -8.41
CA ILE A 3 -47.45 -13.50 -7.75
C ILE A 3 -46.49 -12.73 -8.68
N GLN A 4 -46.98 -11.56 -9.07
CA GLN A 4 -46.32 -10.41 -9.63
C GLN A 4 -46.29 -9.41 -8.46
N GLN A 5 -45.16 -8.76 -8.13
CA GLN A 5 -45.09 -7.36 -7.65
C GLN A 5 -43.83 -7.01 -6.83
N ARG A 6 -43.37 -5.77 -7.09
CA ARG A 6 -42.49 -4.84 -6.35
C ARG A 6 -41.00 -5.01 -6.63
N GLU A 7 -40.35 -4.25 -7.50
CA GLU A 7 -40.43 -2.79 -7.80
C GLU A 7 -40.46 -1.90 -6.54
N LEU A 8 -39.36 -1.15 -6.38
CA LEU A 8 -39.26 0.25 -5.94
C LEU A 8 -37.76 0.50 -5.67
N ASP A 9 -37.02 1.00 -6.66
CA ASP A 9 -36.88 2.43 -6.99
C ASP A 9 -36.20 3.24 -5.88
N LEU A 10 -35.05 3.83 -6.22
CA LEU A 10 -34.95 5.26 -6.54
C LEU A 10 -33.44 5.57 -6.73
N VAL A 11 -32.97 5.74 -7.98
CA VAL A 11 -32.96 7.01 -8.74
C VAL A 11 -31.90 7.96 -8.16
N ALA A 12 -30.69 7.96 -8.74
CA ALA A 12 -30.28 8.71 -9.94
C ALA A 12 -30.04 10.20 -9.68
N ALA A 13 -28.82 10.64 -10.02
CA ALA A 13 -28.59 11.94 -10.63
C ALA A 13 -27.36 11.82 -11.53
N GLU A 14 -27.60 11.98 -12.83
CA GLU A 14 -26.64 11.91 -13.91
C GLU A 14 -25.71 13.14 -13.97
N LYS A 15 -24.71 12.99 -14.86
CA LYS A 15 -24.09 13.98 -15.76
C LYS A 15 -22.84 14.73 -15.29
N GLY A 16 -21.73 14.38 -15.94
CA GLY A 16 -20.64 15.32 -16.20
C GLY A 16 -19.37 14.65 -16.71
N GLY A 17 -19.18 14.63 -18.04
CA GLY A 17 -17.85 14.75 -18.67
C GLY A 17 -16.99 13.49 -18.76
N GLU A 18 -16.66 13.14 -20.01
CA GLU A 18 -15.55 12.26 -20.39
C GLU A 18 -14.26 12.61 -19.63
N TYR A 19 -13.60 11.63 -19.02
CA TYR A 19 -12.14 11.47 -19.10
C TYR A 19 -11.76 10.00 -18.82
N SER A 20 -10.96 9.48 -19.73
CA SER A 20 -10.36 8.15 -19.81
C SER A 20 -9.57 7.76 -18.55
N GLY A 21 -9.75 6.51 -18.11
CA GLY A 21 -8.87 5.90 -17.11
C GLY A 21 -9.53 4.72 -16.41
N LYS A 22 -10.05 3.73 -17.16
CA LYS A 22 -10.39 2.44 -16.57
C LYS A 22 -9.10 1.77 -16.12
N ILE A 23 -8.75 1.92 -14.86
CA ILE A 23 -7.92 0.94 -14.18
C ILE A 23 -8.92 -0.06 -13.62
N ASP A 24 -9.05 -1.21 -14.28
CA ASP A 24 -9.78 -2.32 -13.72
C ASP A 24 -9.10 -2.73 -12.39
N PRO A 25 -9.84 -2.94 -11.29
CA PRO A 25 -9.25 -3.49 -10.08
C PRO A 25 -8.74 -4.89 -10.40
N VAL A 26 -7.47 -5.16 -10.10
CA VAL A 26 -6.92 -6.52 -10.11
C VAL A 26 -7.50 -7.26 -8.90
N ASP A 27 -8.75 -7.71 -9.05
CA ASP A 27 -9.41 -8.66 -8.16
C ASP A 27 -8.85 -10.05 -8.43
N GLU A 28 -7.65 -10.37 -7.92
CA GLU A 28 -7.19 -11.76 -7.75
C GLU A 28 -5.94 -11.88 -6.85
N ALA A 29 -6.03 -11.46 -5.59
CA ALA A 29 -5.10 -11.91 -4.55
C ALA A 29 -5.70 -11.79 -3.14
N GLY A 30 -6.05 -12.92 -2.53
CA GLY A 30 -6.17 -13.06 -1.07
C GLY A 30 -7.43 -12.48 -0.41
N GLN A 31 -8.34 -13.39 -0.04
CA GLN A 31 -9.59 -13.17 0.66
C GLN A 31 -9.46 -12.27 1.89
N GLY A 32 -10.36 -11.29 1.99
CA GLY A 32 -10.50 -10.36 3.10
C GLY A 32 -10.45 -8.93 2.60
N LEU A 33 -11.60 -8.30 2.47
CA LEU A 33 -11.67 -6.84 2.40
C LEU A 33 -11.11 -6.33 3.74
N PRO A 34 -10.04 -5.50 3.77
CA PRO A 34 -9.48 -5.01 5.03
C PRO A 34 -10.57 -4.32 5.84
N LYS A 35 -10.56 -4.51 7.17
CA LYS A 35 -11.54 -3.87 8.07
C LYS A 35 -11.53 -2.36 7.80
N PRO A 36 -12.68 -1.66 7.90
CA PRO A 36 -12.76 -0.24 7.59
C PRO A 36 -11.69 0.61 8.31
N GLY A 37 -11.43 0.35 9.59
CA GLY A 37 -10.41 1.06 10.36
C GLY A 37 -8.96 0.77 9.95
N ASP A 38 -8.68 -0.40 9.37
CA ASP A 38 -7.33 -0.73 8.89
C ASP A 38 -7.05 -0.05 7.55
N ARG A 39 -8.07 0.17 6.72
CA ARG A 39 -7.93 0.93 5.46
C ARG A 39 -7.54 2.38 5.70
N GLU A 40 -8.21 3.03 6.64
CA GLU A 40 -7.91 4.43 7.00
C GLU A 40 -6.49 4.57 7.54
N LYS A 41 -6.05 3.61 8.37
CA LYS A 41 -4.67 3.56 8.87
C LYS A 41 -3.65 3.34 7.76
N ILE A 42 -3.88 2.37 6.88
CA ILE A 42 -3.00 2.09 5.73
C ILE A 42 -2.90 3.34 4.84
N SER A 43 -4.02 4.00 4.55
CA SER A 43 -4.03 5.25 3.80
C SER A 43 -3.22 6.33 4.49
N ALA A 44 -3.41 6.53 5.80
CA ALA A 44 -2.67 7.55 6.54
C ALA A 44 -1.17 7.26 6.62
N ILE A 45 -0.77 5.99 6.70
CA ILE A 45 0.64 5.58 6.69
C ILE A 45 1.25 5.81 5.30
N LEU A 46 0.53 5.47 4.23
CA LEU A 46 0.95 5.72 2.85
C LEU A 46 1.25 7.20 2.61
N GLU A 47 0.38 8.11 3.09
CA GLU A 47 0.63 9.56 2.98
C GLU A 47 1.89 9.98 3.74
N GLN A 48 2.08 9.49 4.97
CA GLN A 48 3.26 9.84 5.76
C GLN A 48 4.56 9.40 5.10
N ILE A 49 4.60 8.20 4.55
CA ILE A 49 5.78 7.71 3.81
C ILE A 49 6.02 8.57 2.57
N ASN A 50 4.96 8.89 1.83
CA ASN A 50 5.05 9.70 0.63
C ASN A 50 5.58 11.12 0.93
N ASP A 51 5.11 11.75 2.01
CA ASP A 51 5.57 13.07 2.44
C ASP A 51 7.05 13.06 2.85
N LEU A 52 7.52 12.00 3.52
CA LEU A 52 8.94 11.82 3.86
C LEU A 52 9.82 11.75 2.61
N ILE A 53 9.37 11.02 1.59
CA ILE A 53 10.12 10.88 0.33
C ILE A 53 10.10 12.21 -0.45
N LEU A 54 8.93 12.87 -0.56
CA LEU A 54 8.81 14.17 -1.22
C LEU A 54 9.67 15.26 -0.57
N ALA A 55 9.82 15.22 0.75
CA ALA A 55 10.70 16.15 1.48
C ALA A 55 12.19 15.98 1.12
N ARG A 56 12.59 14.81 0.61
CA ARG A 56 13.98 14.53 0.16
C ARG A 56 14.18 14.69 -1.34
N LEU A 57 13.09 14.61 -2.11
CA LEU A 57 13.08 14.76 -3.56
C LEU A 57 12.17 15.93 -4.00
N PRO A 58 12.39 17.15 -3.49
CA PRO A 58 11.49 18.27 -3.73
C PRO A 58 11.46 18.64 -5.22
N GLY A 59 10.30 18.46 -5.85
CA GLY A 59 10.10 18.74 -7.27
C GLY A 59 10.77 17.73 -8.22
N GLU A 60 11.44 16.70 -7.69
CA GLU A 60 12.07 15.65 -8.50
C GLU A 60 11.14 14.48 -8.79
N ILE A 61 10.11 14.30 -7.96
CA ILE A 61 9.03 13.33 -8.12
C ILE A 61 7.70 14.02 -7.81
N ASN A 62 6.60 13.48 -8.33
CA ASN A 62 5.26 13.89 -7.92
C ASN A 62 4.69 12.93 -6.87
N ASN A 63 3.53 13.31 -6.29
CA ASN A 63 2.86 12.53 -5.26
C ASN A 63 2.42 11.13 -5.76
N ALA A 64 1.98 11.02 -7.01
CA ALA A 64 1.58 9.73 -7.59
C ALA A 64 2.78 8.78 -7.74
N ASP A 65 3.95 9.29 -8.15
CA ASP A 65 5.17 8.48 -8.25
C ASP A 65 5.56 7.90 -6.89
N GLY A 66 5.52 8.73 -5.84
CA GLY A 66 5.80 8.33 -4.47
C GLY A 66 4.82 7.26 -3.98
N ARG A 67 3.51 7.52 -4.06
CA ARG A 67 2.48 6.54 -3.67
C ARG A 67 2.60 5.22 -4.42
N ASN A 68 2.77 5.26 -5.74
CA ASN A 68 2.89 4.05 -6.55
C ASN A 68 4.10 3.23 -6.10
N PHE A 69 5.26 3.88 -5.91
CA PHE A 69 6.46 3.20 -5.43
C PHE A 69 6.22 2.50 -4.08
N ILE A 70 5.63 3.21 -3.12
CA ILE A 70 5.35 2.67 -1.78
C ILE A 70 4.37 1.50 -1.86
N GLN A 71 3.28 1.65 -2.62
CA GLN A 71 2.25 0.63 -2.78
C GLN A 71 2.84 -0.65 -3.41
N HIS A 72 3.60 -0.53 -4.51
CA HIS A 72 4.26 -1.68 -5.14
C HIS A 72 5.24 -2.38 -4.18
N THR A 73 5.99 -1.63 -3.38
CA THR A 73 6.91 -2.19 -2.38
C THR A 73 6.14 -2.92 -1.28
N ALA A 74 5.07 -2.30 -0.76
CA ALA A 74 4.21 -2.87 0.27
C ALA A 74 3.52 -4.16 -0.20
N ASP A 75 2.98 -4.15 -1.43
CA ASP A 75 2.32 -5.33 -2.02
C ASP A 75 3.30 -6.47 -2.23
N ARG A 76 4.54 -6.18 -2.67
CA ARG A 76 5.58 -7.20 -2.79
C ARG A 76 5.92 -7.84 -1.44
N LEU A 77 6.09 -7.03 -0.40
CA LEU A 77 6.38 -7.50 0.95
C LEU A 77 5.20 -8.27 1.55
N ALA A 78 3.97 -7.79 1.36
CA ALA A 78 2.76 -8.45 1.87
C ALA A 78 2.49 -9.80 1.20
N ASN A 79 3.02 -10.03 0.00
CA ASN A 79 2.92 -11.30 -0.71
C ASN A 79 4.15 -12.21 -0.53
N ASP A 80 5.22 -11.75 0.13
CA ASP A 80 6.39 -12.59 0.43
C ASP A 80 6.04 -13.62 1.51
N PRO A 81 6.26 -14.93 1.27
CA PRO A 81 5.89 -15.99 2.22
C PRO A 81 6.54 -15.84 3.61
N ASP A 82 7.80 -15.41 3.68
CA ASP A 82 8.51 -15.25 4.95
C ASP A 82 7.94 -14.07 5.74
N VAL A 83 7.58 -12.98 5.04
CA VAL A 83 6.97 -11.80 5.65
C VAL A 83 5.58 -12.13 6.16
N ARG A 84 4.79 -12.88 5.39
CA ARG A 84 3.45 -13.34 5.81
C ARG A 84 3.51 -14.23 7.03
N GLU A 85 4.36 -15.25 7.02
CA GLU A 85 4.57 -16.13 8.17
C GLU A 85 5.02 -15.32 9.41
N ASN A 86 5.95 -14.38 9.23
CA ASN A 86 6.40 -13.50 10.30
C ASN A 86 5.26 -12.64 10.87
N ALA A 87 4.41 -12.05 10.03
CA ALA A 87 3.27 -11.25 10.49
C ALA A 87 2.19 -12.08 11.19
N GLU A 88 1.92 -13.29 10.71
CA GLU A 88 0.92 -14.19 11.30
C GLU A 88 1.36 -14.72 12.67
N ALA A 89 2.65 -15.02 12.83
CA ALA A 89 3.21 -15.61 14.04
C ALA A 89 3.59 -14.61 15.14
N ASN A 90 3.69 -13.30 14.84
CA ASN A 90 4.28 -12.31 15.75
C ASN A 90 3.37 -11.11 16.03
N THR A 91 3.69 -10.36 17.08
CA THR A 91 3.12 -9.02 17.30
C THR A 91 3.74 -8.01 16.34
N LEU A 92 3.14 -6.82 16.23
CA LEU A 92 3.68 -5.73 15.39
C LEU A 92 5.13 -5.36 15.76
N ASP A 93 5.44 -5.27 17.06
CA ASP A 93 6.78 -4.91 17.52
C ASP A 93 7.82 -5.98 17.18
N GLN A 94 7.42 -7.25 17.24
CA GLN A 94 8.28 -8.38 16.85
C GLN A 94 8.42 -8.48 15.32
N PHE A 95 7.37 -8.17 14.56
CA PHE A 95 7.40 -8.11 13.10
C PHE A 95 8.40 -7.05 12.60
N LYS A 96 8.38 -5.86 13.22
CA LYS A 96 9.27 -4.73 12.92
C LYS A 96 10.77 -5.06 12.97
N VAL A 97 11.17 -6.02 13.79
CA VAL A 97 12.58 -6.40 13.95
C VAL A 97 12.88 -7.80 13.41
N GLY A 98 11.91 -8.43 12.75
CA GLY A 98 11.99 -9.80 12.23
C GLY A 98 12.31 -9.88 10.74
N ARG A 99 11.79 -10.93 10.10
CA ARG A 99 12.00 -11.26 8.67
C ARG A 99 11.61 -10.12 7.73
N PHE A 100 10.71 -9.22 8.15
CA PHE A 100 10.37 -8.02 7.38
C PHE A 100 11.62 -7.20 7.01
N MET A 101 12.53 -6.96 7.96
CA MET A 101 13.69 -6.11 7.73
C MET A 101 14.68 -6.75 6.73
N ASP A 102 14.81 -8.08 6.76
CA ASP A 102 15.64 -8.83 5.81
C ASP A 102 15.09 -8.76 4.37
N ARG A 103 13.77 -8.60 4.22
CA ARG A 103 13.08 -8.57 2.92
C ARG A 103 12.86 -7.15 2.38
N LEU A 104 12.95 -6.13 3.23
CA LEU A 104 12.72 -4.73 2.86
C LEU A 104 13.68 -4.26 1.75
N PHE A 105 14.98 -4.41 1.96
CA PHE A 105 16.00 -3.97 0.99
C PHE A 105 15.86 -4.66 -0.38
N PRO A 106 15.75 -6.00 -0.46
CA PRO A 106 15.44 -6.69 -1.71
C PRO A 106 14.19 -6.13 -2.39
N ALA A 107 13.10 -5.91 -1.65
CA ALA A 107 11.87 -5.37 -2.23
C ALA A 107 12.03 -3.96 -2.82
N ILE A 108 12.81 -3.09 -2.16
CA ILE A 108 13.15 -1.76 -2.68
C ILE A 108 14.02 -1.86 -3.93
N GLN A 109 15.04 -2.74 -3.92
CA GLN A 109 15.93 -2.96 -5.07
C GLN A 109 15.16 -3.48 -6.28
N ASP A 110 14.25 -4.42 -6.07
CA ASP A 110 13.40 -4.96 -7.13
C ASP A 110 12.45 -3.91 -7.71
N ASN A 111 12.06 -2.92 -6.91
CA ASN A 111 11.22 -1.81 -7.33
C ASN A 111 12.03 -0.61 -7.90
N MET A 112 13.36 -0.65 -7.90
CA MET A 112 14.20 0.44 -8.43
C MET A 112 13.84 0.84 -9.87
N ALA A 113 13.42 -0.13 -10.69
CA ALA A 113 13.07 0.12 -12.07
C ALA A 113 11.83 1.04 -12.23
N SER A 114 10.96 1.12 -11.22
CA SER A 114 9.80 2.01 -11.26
C SER A 114 10.19 3.45 -10.94
N ASN A 115 11.08 3.66 -9.96
CA ASN A 115 11.62 4.96 -9.64
C ASN A 115 12.97 4.86 -8.91
N GLU A 116 14.05 5.04 -9.68
CA GLU A 116 15.42 4.91 -9.18
C GLU A 116 15.75 5.95 -8.10
N LYS A 117 15.22 7.18 -8.23
CA LYS A 117 15.49 8.27 -7.28
C LYS A 117 14.93 7.95 -5.90
N ILE A 118 13.68 7.46 -5.85
CA ILE A 118 13.05 7.06 -4.60
C ILE A 118 13.84 5.94 -3.95
N ALA A 119 14.16 4.89 -4.71
CA ALA A 119 14.90 3.76 -4.19
C ALA A 119 16.27 4.16 -3.64
N ARG A 120 17.01 5.05 -4.33
CA ARG A 120 18.28 5.59 -3.83
C ARG A 120 18.12 6.33 -2.51
N VAL A 121 17.11 7.20 -2.38
CA VAL A 121 16.85 7.89 -1.10
C VAL A 121 16.59 6.89 0.02
N LEU A 122 15.81 5.85 -0.23
CA LEU A 122 15.53 4.81 0.77
C LEU A 122 16.74 3.94 1.13
N ILE A 123 17.75 3.86 0.27
CA ILE A 123 18.96 3.07 0.49
C ILE A 123 20.08 3.92 1.11
N ASP A 124 20.22 5.18 0.69
CA ASP A 124 21.36 6.04 0.98
C ASP A 124 21.11 6.98 2.17
N ASP A 125 19.85 7.38 2.45
CA ASP A 125 19.50 8.22 3.60
C ASP A 125 19.01 7.36 4.76
N GLU A 126 19.92 7.06 5.70
CA GLU A 126 19.65 6.20 6.86
C GLU A 126 18.51 6.73 7.75
N GLU A 127 18.33 8.05 7.84
CA GLU A 127 17.27 8.66 8.65
C GLU A 127 15.90 8.39 8.02
N VAL A 128 15.79 8.61 6.71
CA VAL A 128 14.56 8.37 5.94
C VAL A 128 14.29 6.88 5.88
N GLN A 129 15.31 6.06 5.64
CA GLN A 129 15.22 4.62 5.63
C GLN A 129 14.60 4.11 6.94
N LYS A 130 15.07 4.55 8.11
CA LYS A 130 14.53 4.11 9.41
C LYS A 130 13.07 4.53 9.59
N GLN A 131 12.72 5.77 9.24
CA GLN A 131 11.35 6.27 9.35
C GLN A 131 10.40 5.52 8.43
N VAL A 132 10.79 5.34 7.16
CA VAL A 132 10.01 4.62 6.16
C VAL A 132 9.91 3.14 6.52
N ALA A 133 10.99 2.50 6.97
CA ALA A 133 10.95 1.10 7.38
C ALA A 133 9.97 0.88 8.55
N ASN A 134 9.96 1.77 9.55
CA ASN A 134 8.99 1.71 10.63
C ASN A 134 7.55 1.83 10.12
N LEU A 135 7.25 2.86 9.32
CA LEU A 135 5.91 3.07 8.79
C LEU A 135 5.46 1.94 7.85
N LEU A 136 6.32 1.53 6.93
CA LEU A 136 6.03 0.49 5.95
C LEU A 136 5.80 -0.87 6.61
N SER A 137 6.52 -1.17 7.71
CA SER A 137 6.26 -2.39 8.49
C SER A 137 4.85 -2.39 9.10
N GLU A 138 4.36 -1.25 9.58
CA GLU A 138 2.99 -1.13 10.11
C GLU A 138 1.97 -1.33 8.99
N MET A 139 2.18 -0.67 7.86
CA MET A 139 1.34 -0.81 6.67
C MET A 139 1.23 -2.28 6.24
N VAL A 140 2.37 -2.95 6.04
CA VAL A 140 2.42 -4.35 5.58
C VAL A 140 1.80 -5.29 6.61
N TYR A 141 2.06 -5.10 7.90
CA TYR A 141 1.45 -5.91 8.95
C TYR A 141 -0.08 -5.82 8.92
N TYR A 142 -0.65 -4.61 8.79
CA TYR A 142 -2.10 -4.42 8.68
C TYR A 142 -2.68 -4.96 7.37
N MET A 143 -1.91 -4.96 6.28
CA MET A 143 -2.34 -5.59 5.02
C MET A 143 -2.49 -7.10 5.15
N ILE A 144 -1.66 -7.76 5.96
CA ILE A 144 -1.68 -9.22 6.14
C ILE A 144 -2.73 -9.66 7.17
N ARG A 145 -2.84 -8.97 8.32
CA ARG A 145 -3.58 -9.43 9.51
C ARG A 145 -5.10 -9.14 9.51
N LYS A 146 -5.73 -9.12 8.33
CA LYS A 146 -7.14 -8.72 8.12
C LYS A 146 -8.15 -9.47 9.00
#